data_AF-A0A9E3BQM4-F1
#
_entry.id   AF-A0A9E3BQM4-F1
#
_cell.length_a   1.000
_cell.length_b   1.000
_cell.length_c   1.000
_cell.angle_alpha   90.00
_cell.angle_beta   90.00
_cell.angle_gamma   90.00
#
_symmetry.space_group_name_H-M   'P 1'
#
loop_
_entity.id
_entity.type
_entity.pdbx_description
1 polymer ?
#
loop_
_entity_poly.entity_id
_entity_poly.type
_entity_poly.pdbx_seq_one_letter_code
_entity_poly.pdbx_strand_id
1 'polypeptide(L)'
;MPKKGKEEAPGLWAHREGARGAAVTVQERTHGGNLWLRYWSQRDKQYTWENLAHTDREIAVRKAIEVNATLRTNRESLAKGAKPLSWLLRLNEEAETPRKKKGPADDLRHMDIQQVAFGDSCDVRSLTTGKLKAFLSAHRAGTLKVEGRELGKCSDTTAGNDIRLLQTILRWAAEEGHLDDAPVRPSVLAFTAPRNLNKRQPVATYDRFLRVRPHCDRPEYPLFGSFMDLVESLGWRVSPSGSCAAPSWTCGANPRRRSGGY
;
A
#
# COMPACT_ATOMS: atom_id res chain seq x y z
N MET A 1 47.60 39.05 32.10
CA MET A 1 46.27 39.57 31.70
C MET A 1 45.25 38.43 31.76
N PRO A 2 44.33 38.39 32.74
CA PRO A 2 43.31 37.36 32.83
C PRO A 2 42.30 37.54 31.68
N LYS A 3 42.01 36.46 30.95
CA LYS A 3 40.98 36.44 29.92
C LYS A 3 39.62 36.64 30.61
N LYS A 4 38.90 37.73 30.29
CA LYS A 4 37.49 37.92 30.65
C LYS A 4 36.71 36.68 30.22
N GLY A 5 36.17 35.93 31.18
CA GLY A 5 35.22 34.86 30.89
C GLY A 5 34.04 35.45 30.13
N LYS A 6 33.65 34.83 29.01
CA LYS A 6 32.36 35.08 28.39
C LYS A 6 31.31 34.62 29.41
N GLU A 7 30.55 35.55 29.96
CA GLU A 7 29.28 35.20 30.60
C GLU A 7 28.42 34.54 29.52
N GLU A 8 28.23 33.22 29.62
CA GLU A 8 27.27 32.50 28.79
C GLU A 8 25.89 33.07 29.13
N ALA A 9 25.23 33.65 28.13
CA ALA A 9 23.87 34.12 28.29
C ALA A 9 23.01 32.96 28.84
N PRO A 10 22.18 33.18 29.86
CA PRO A 10 21.37 32.13 30.44
C PRO A 10 20.58 31.43 29.34
N GLY A 11 20.79 30.12 29.22
CA GLY A 11 20.11 29.30 28.22
C GLY A 11 18.59 29.40 28.39
N LEU A 12 17.87 29.48 27.27
CA LEU A 12 16.41 29.49 27.27
C LEU A 12 15.88 28.22 27.96
N TRP A 13 14.90 28.40 28.85
CA TRP A 13 14.33 27.27 29.58
C TRP A 13 13.48 26.40 28.66
N ALA A 14 13.58 25.07 28.81
CA ALA A 14 12.75 24.10 28.11
C ALA A 14 12.46 22.88 28.98
N HIS A 15 11.24 22.35 28.88
CA HIS A 15 10.79 21.11 29.49
C HIS A 15 10.21 20.18 28.44
N ARG A 16 10.46 18.88 28.55
CA ARG A 16 9.90 17.88 27.63
C ARG A 16 9.18 16.81 28.42
N GLU A 17 7.91 16.63 28.10
CA GLU A 17 7.05 15.63 28.71
C GLU A 17 6.76 14.48 27.72
N GLY A 18 7.04 13.25 28.15
CA GLY A 18 6.72 12.00 27.44
C GLY A 18 7.68 11.53 26.33
N ALA A 19 7.35 10.35 25.79
CA ALA A 19 8.17 9.60 24.85
C ALA A 19 7.96 9.97 23.37
N ARG A 20 8.83 9.45 22.49
CA ARG A 20 8.80 9.73 21.04
C ARG A 20 7.43 9.43 20.43
N GLY A 21 6.84 10.43 19.77
CA GLY A 21 5.53 10.33 19.11
C GLY A 21 4.33 10.79 19.94
N ALA A 22 4.50 11.02 21.25
CA ALA A 22 3.53 11.73 22.09
C ALA A 22 4.21 12.83 22.94
N ALA A 23 5.44 13.20 22.58
CA ALA A 23 6.21 14.18 23.33
C ALA A 23 5.61 15.57 23.18
N VAL A 24 5.44 16.25 24.30
CA VAL A 24 5.04 17.66 24.38
C VAL A 24 6.25 18.42 24.91
N THR A 25 6.67 19.47 24.20
CA THR A 25 7.80 20.31 24.62
C THR A 25 7.28 21.70 24.97
N VAL A 26 7.59 22.15 26.17
CA VAL A 26 7.39 23.54 26.57
C VAL A 26 8.73 24.24 26.46
N GLN A 27 8.79 25.41 25.85
CA GLN A 27 10.01 26.17 25.77
C GLN A 27 9.76 27.67 25.79
N GLU A 28 10.71 28.37 26.37
CA GLU A 28 10.85 29.80 26.31
C GLU A 28 11.55 30.18 24.99
N ARG A 29 11.00 31.14 24.24
CA ARG A 29 11.61 31.61 22.97
C ARG A 29 12.46 32.87 23.14
N THR A 30 12.12 33.66 24.15
CA THR A 30 12.79 34.90 24.53
C THR A 30 12.89 34.90 26.05
N HIS A 31 14.03 35.29 26.62
CA HIS A 31 14.25 35.29 28.06
C HIS A 31 13.24 36.22 28.78
N GLY A 32 12.54 35.71 29.78
CA GLY A 32 11.41 36.34 30.47
C GLY A 32 10.11 36.40 29.65
N GLY A 33 10.07 35.79 28.46
CA GLY A 33 8.94 35.86 27.53
C GLY A 33 7.91 34.75 27.74
N ASN A 34 6.78 34.84 27.03
CA ASN A 34 5.73 33.83 27.10
C ASN A 34 6.24 32.44 26.73
N LEU A 35 5.74 31.44 27.46
CA LEU A 35 6.04 30.04 27.20
C LEU A 35 5.22 29.52 26.02
N TRP A 36 5.86 28.66 25.24
CA TRP A 36 5.27 28.02 24.07
C TRP A 36 5.24 26.52 24.26
N LEU A 37 4.10 25.92 23.93
CA LEU A 37 3.88 24.50 23.98
C LEU A 37 3.90 23.94 22.54
N ARG A 38 4.65 22.87 22.32
CA ARG A 38 4.85 22.21 21.02
C ARG A 38 4.46 20.75 21.12
N TYR A 39 3.56 20.31 20.25
CA TYR A 39 3.11 18.92 20.19
C TYR A 39 2.74 18.53 18.76
N TRP A 40 2.59 17.23 18.51
CA TRP A 40 2.14 16.71 17.23
C TRP A 40 0.61 16.67 17.17
N SER A 41 0.01 17.49 16.32
CA SER A 41 -1.44 17.46 16.05
C SER A 41 -1.77 16.29 15.12
N GLN A 42 -2.64 15.38 15.55
CA GLN A 42 -3.13 14.30 14.69
C GLN A 42 -4.01 14.82 13.55
N ARG A 43 -4.78 15.88 13.81
CA ARG A 43 -5.69 16.52 12.84
C ARG A 43 -4.91 17.10 11.66
N ASP A 44 -3.87 17.88 11.96
CA ASP A 44 -3.12 18.64 10.95
C ASP A 44 -1.89 17.88 10.45
N LYS A 45 -1.56 16.73 11.08
CA LYS A 45 -0.39 15.90 10.76
C LYS A 45 0.93 16.68 10.76
N GLN A 46 1.07 17.64 11.68
CA GLN A 46 2.26 18.46 11.82
C GLN A 46 2.50 18.86 13.29
N TYR A 47 3.68 19.42 13.57
CA TYR A 47 3.95 20.02 14.87
C TYR A 47 3.22 21.36 14.98
N THR A 48 2.32 21.47 15.95
CA THR A 48 1.61 22.70 16.27
C THR A 48 2.29 23.38 17.44
N TRP A 49 2.27 24.71 17.41
CA TRP A 49 2.75 25.57 18.48
C TRP A 49 1.56 26.32 19.09
N GLU A 50 1.52 26.34 20.41
CA GLU A 50 0.48 27.02 21.19
C GLU A 50 1.16 27.98 22.16
N ASN A 51 0.77 29.25 22.13
CA ASN A 51 1.27 30.27 23.04
C ASN A 51 0.45 30.20 24.33
N LEU A 52 1.11 30.01 25.48
CA LEU A 52 0.43 29.90 26.77
C LEU A 52 0.07 31.26 27.38
N ALA A 53 0.56 32.37 26.80
CA ALA A 53 0.30 33.74 27.26
C ALA A 53 0.72 34.02 28.73
N HIS A 54 1.59 33.19 29.31
CA HIS A 54 2.18 33.39 30.64
C HIS A 54 3.63 32.90 30.71
N THR A 55 4.33 33.32 31.76
CA THR A 55 5.74 32.96 32.05
C THR A 55 5.87 31.90 33.15
N ASP A 56 4.77 31.54 33.82
CA ASP A 56 4.77 30.55 34.90
C ASP A 56 5.10 29.15 34.38
N ARG A 57 6.26 28.63 34.81
CA ARG A 57 6.81 27.34 34.39
C ARG A 57 6.02 26.16 34.96
N GLU A 58 5.51 26.26 36.18
CA GLU A 58 4.78 25.17 36.83
C GLU A 58 3.41 24.96 36.19
N ILE A 59 2.72 26.05 35.85
CA ILE A 59 1.46 25.99 35.09
C ILE A 59 1.71 25.38 33.71
N ALA A 60 2.80 25.76 33.04
CA ALA A 60 3.11 25.25 31.72
C ALA A 60 3.47 23.75 31.73
N VAL A 61 4.20 23.28 32.74
CA VAL A 61 4.50 21.85 32.92
C VAL A 61 3.20 21.05 33.16
N ARG A 62 2.30 21.55 34.02
CA ARG A 62 0.98 20.92 34.23
C ARG A 62 0.19 20.82 32.94
N LYS A 63 0.17 21.89 32.13
CA LYS A 63 -0.50 21.86 30.81
C LYS A 63 0.14 20.85 29.86
N ALA A 64 1.46 20.73 29.86
CA ALA A 64 2.16 19.74 29.05
C ALA A 64 1.80 18.30 29.45
N ILE A 65 1.67 18.02 30.75
CA ILE A 65 1.22 16.71 31.27
C ILE A 65 -0.21 16.41 30.81
N GLU A 66 -1.13 17.38 30.92
CA GLU A 66 -2.53 17.23 30.50
C GLU A 66 -2.64 16.94 28.98
N VAL A 67 -1.92 17.71 28.16
CA VAL A 67 -1.88 17.50 26.71
C VAL A 67 -1.25 16.15 26.39
N ASN A 68 -0.18 15.75 27.10
CA ASN A 68 0.44 14.44 26.92
C ASN A 68 -0.54 13.30 27.23
N ALA A 69 -1.23 13.36 28.37
CA ALA A 69 -2.24 12.39 28.76
C ALA A 69 -3.34 12.27 27.70
N THR A 70 -3.83 13.40 27.18
CA THR A 70 -4.82 13.42 26.11
C THR A 70 -4.31 12.76 24.83
N LEU A 71 -3.06 13.05 24.42
CA LEU A 71 -2.43 12.43 23.25
C LEU A 71 -2.25 10.91 23.43
N ARG A 72 -1.95 10.47 24.65
CA ARG A 72 -1.85 9.04 25.01
C ARG A 72 -3.20 8.35 24.96
N THR A 73 -4.22 8.92 25.59
CA THR A 73 -5.59 8.38 25.57
C THR A 73 -6.10 8.27 24.14
N ASN A 74 -5.92 9.31 23.31
CA ASN A 74 -6.32 9.25 21.90
C ASN A 74 -5.59 8.13 21.15
N ARG A 75 -4.30 7.93 21.43
CA ARG A 75 -3.52 6.84 20.83
C ARG A 75 -3.98 5.45 21.29
N GLU A 76 -4.36 5.31 22.56
CA GLU A 76 -4.90 4.07 23.13
C GLU A 76 -6.30 3.76 22.60
N SER A 77 -7.16 4.77 22.46
CA SER A 77 -8.48 4.64 21.81
C SER A 77 -8.33 4.24 20.34
N LEU A 78 -7.36 4.84 19.62
CA LEU A 78 -7.02 4.42 18.26
C LEU A 78 -6.48 2.97 18.22
N ALA A 79 -5.78 2.51 19.25
CA ALA A 79 -5.33 1.12 19.34
C ALA A 79 -6.48 0.15 19.64
N LYS A 80 -7.45 0.55 20.46
CA LYS A 80 -8.67 -0.25 20.74
C LYS A 80 -9.57 -0.41 19.50
N GLY A 81 -9.54 0.55 18.57
CA GLY A 81 -10.21 0.46 17.27
C GLY A 81 -9.35 -0.16 16.15
N ALA A 82 -8.19 -0.74 16.46
CA ALA A 82 -7.31 -1.33 15.45
C ALA A 82 -7.95 -2.59 14.85
N LYS A 83 -8.30 -2.52 13.57
CA LYS A 83 -8.78 -3.68 12.81
C LYS A 83 -7.58 -4.45 12.27
N PRO A 84 -7.44 -5.76 12.57
CA PRO A 84 -6.37 -6.55 12.01
C PRO A 84 -6.59 -6.75 10.50
N LEU A 85 -5.50 -6.85 9.76
CA LEU A 85 -5.54 -7.09 8.32
C LEU A 85 -6.28 -8.40 7.99
N SER A 86 -6.08 -9.45 8.78
CA SER A 86 -6.77 -10.74 8.63
C SER A 86 -8.30 -10.62 8.65
N TRP A 87 -8.84 -9.82 9.57
CA TRP A 87 -10.28 -9.51 9.63
C TRP A 87 -10.75 -8.83 8.34
N LEU A 88 -9.96 -7.88 7.83
CA LEU A 88 -10.29 -7.17 6.60
C LEU A 88 -10.25 -8.08 5.36
N LEU A 89 -9.29 -9.00 5.29
CA LEU A 89 -9.19 -9.97 4.20
C LEU A 89 -10.42 -10.90 4.17
N ARG A 90 -10.84 -11.43 5.34
CA ARG A 90 -12.05 -12.26 5.46
C ARG A 90 -13.32 -11.49 5.12
N LEU A 91 -13.45 -10.27 5.62
CA LEU A 91 -14.60 -9.42 5.29
C LEU A 91 -14.67 -9.15 3.78
N ASN A 92 -13.52 -8.89 3.15
CA ASN A 92 -13.46 -8.74 1.70
C ASN A 92 -13.78 -10.03 0.97
N GLU A 93 -13.39 -11.20 1.47
CA GLU A 93 -13.75 -12.51 0.92
C GLU A 93 -15.26 -12.73 0.92
N GLU A 94 -15.93 -12.45 2.04
CA GLU A 94 -17.38 -12.59 2.23
C GLU A 94 -18.18 -11.56 1.43
N ALA A 95 -17.61 -10.38 1.19
CA ALA A 95 -18.31 -9.31 0.46
C ALA A 95 -18.58 -9.68 -1.01
N GLU A 96 -19.85 -9.68 -1.41
CA GLU A 96 -20.27 -9.71 -2.81
C GLU A 96 -20.11 -8.32 -3.43
N THR A 97 -18.90 -8.00 -3.89
CA THR A 97 -18.69 -6.75 -4.61
C THR A 97 -19.00 -6.93 -6.10
N PRO A 98 -19.72 -5.99 -6.75
CA PRO A 98 -20.02 -6.08 -8.18
C PRO A 98 -18.76 -6.06 -9.07
N ARG A 99 -17.58 -5.75 -8.49
CA ARG A 99 -16.28 -5.74 -9.15
C ARG A 99 -15.52 -7.07 -9.06
N LYS A 100 -15.92 -8.02 -8.20
CA LYS A 100 -15.36 -9.38 -8.18
C LYS A 100 -15.79 -10.14 -9.44
N LYS A 101 -15.01 -10.03 -10.52
CA LYS A 101 -15.13 -10.93 -11.68
C LYS A 101 -14.58 -12.32 -11.30
N LYS A 102 -15.06 -13.37 -11.98
CA LYS A 102 -14.63 -14.77 -11.81
C LYS A 102 -13.09 -14.90 -11.75
N GLY A 103 -12.56 -14.95 -10.52
CA GLY A 103 -11.19 -15.27 -10.16
C GLY A 103 -10.99 -15.53 -8.66
N PRO A 104 -11.99 -16.04 -7.90
CA PRO A 104 -11.91 -16.10 -6.44
C PRO A 104 -10.70 -16.91 -5.95
N ALA A 105 -10.31 -17.97 -6.66
CA ALA A 105 -9.19 -18.81 -6.24
C ALA A 105 -7.82 -18.11 -6.28
N ASP A 106 -7.59 -17.19 -7.23
CA ASP A 106 -6.32 -16.45 -7.30
C ASP A 106 -6.29 -15.37 -6.21
N ASP A 107 -7.40 -14.66 -6.00
CA ASP A 107 -7.52 -13.67 -4.94
C ASP A 107 -7.34 -14.30 -3.55
N LEU A 108 -7.98 -15.44 -3.27
CA LEU A 108 -7.80 -16.19 -2.02
C LEU A 108 -6.33 -16.55 -1.78
N ARG A 109 -5.67 -17.08 -2.81
CA ARG A 109 -4.23 -17.39 -2.73
C ARG A 109 -3.40 -16.16 -2.38
N HIS A 110 -3.67 -15.00 -2.98
CA HIS A 110 -2.94 -13.76 -2.66
C HIS A 110 -3.26 -13.29 -1.23
N MET A 111 -4.49 -13.46 -0.74
CA MET A 111 -4.87 -13.13 0.63
C MET A 111 -4.14 -14.01 1.65
N ASP A 112 -4.04 -15.32 1.43
CA ASP A 112 -3.30 -16.24 2.30
C ASP A 112 -1.83 -15.84 2.43
N ILE A 113 -1.20 -15.50 1.29
CA ILE A 113 0.19 -15.05 1.24
C ILE A 113 0.37 -13.75 2.04
N GLN A 114 -0.56 -12.81 1.90
CA GLN A 114 -0.53 -11.55 2.64
C GLN A 114 -0.73 -11.77 4.14
N GLN A 115 -1.68 -12.63 4.53
CA GLN A 115 -1.95 -12.97 5.92
C GLN A 115 -0.70 -13.57 6.59
N VAL A 116 -0.06 -14.54 5.95
CA VAL A 116 1.21 -15.13 6.43
C VAL A 116 2.32 -14.08 6.54
N ALA A 117 2.47 -13.23 5.52
CA ALA A 117 3.58 -12.29 5.47
C ALA A 117 3.48 -11.16 6.50
N PHE A 118 2.27 -10.66 6.76
CA PHE A 118 2.06 -9.56 7.71
C PHE A 118 1.74 -10.06 9.11
N GLY A 119 1.20 -11.27 9.24
CA GLY A 119 0.72 -11.87 10.48
C GLY A 119 -0.75 -11.52 10.76
N ASP A 120 -1.44 -12.42 11.46
CA ASP A 120 -2.87 -12.32 11.75
C ASP A 120 -3.26 -11.07 12.53
N SER A 121 -2.38 -10.61 13.41
CA SER A 121 -2.59 -9.43 14.26
C SER A 121 -2.04 -8.14 13.65
N CYS A 122 -1.65 -8.13 12.38
CA CYS A 122 -1.11 -6.93 11.75
C CYS A 122 -2.20 -5.86 11.66
N ASP A 123 -2.08 -4.80 12.46
CA ASP A 123 -2.94 -3.63 12.35
C ASP A 123 -2.74 -2.98 10.97
N VAL A 124 -3.84 -2.77 10.24
CA VAL A 124 -3.88 -2.09 8.94
C VAL A 124 -3.19 -0.71 9.00
N ARG A 125 -3.30 0.01 10.12
CA ARG A 125 -2.69 1.34 10.32
C ARG A 125 -1.17 1.28 10.47
N SER A 126 -0.65 0.11 10.86
CA SER A 126 0.78 -0.16 11.00
C SER A 126 1.46 -0.49 9.68
N LEU A 127 0.70 -0.64 8.58
CA LEU A 127 1.26 -0.84 7.25
C LEU A 127 2.08 0.39 6.84
N THR A 128 3.32 0.13 6.44
CA THR A 128 4.25 1.15 5.95
C THR A 128 4.87 0.68 4.64
N THR A 129 5.42 1.61 3.87
CA THR A 129 6.19 1.28 2.66
C THR A 129 7.39 0.38 2.97
N GLY A 130 7.97 0.47 4.17
CA GLY A 130 9.01 -0.44 4.65
C GLY A 130 8.51 -1.88 4.78
N LYS A 131 7.34 -2.08 5.40
CA LYS A 131 6.70 -3.42 5.49
C LYS A 131 6.37 -3.99 4.11
N LEU A 132 5.86 -3.17 3.18
CA LEU A 132 5.57 -3.61 1.80
C LEU A 132 6.85 -4.02 1.06
N LYS A 133 7.95 -3.28 1.21
CA LYS A 133 9.26 -3.65 0.64
C LYS A 133 9.80 -4.94 1.22
N ALA A 134 9.69 -5.12 2.55
CA ALA A 134 10.09 -6.35 3.23
C ALA A 134 9.28 -7.55 2.74
N PHE A 135 7.96 -7.39 2.63
CA PHE A 135 7.06 -8.39 2.03
C PHE A 135 7.49 -8.77 0.61
N LEU A 136 7.69 -7.78 -0.28
CA LEU A 136 8.13 -8.05 -1.66
C LEU A 136 9.49 -8.76 -1.72
N SER A 137 10.42 -8.39 -0.85
CA SER A 137 11.73 -9.03 -0.76
C SER A 137 11.58 -10.50 -0.35
N ALA A 138 10.79 -10.78 0.69
CA ALA A 138 10.52 -12.14 1.16
C ALA A 138 9.81 -12.99 0.09
N HIS A 139 8.81 -12.40 -0.58
CA HIS A 139 8.05 -13.11 -1.61
C HIS A 139 8.91 -13.44 -2.84
N ARG A 140 9.76 -12.50 -3.30
CA ARG A 140 10.72 -12.74 -4.40
C ARG A 140 11.76 -13.81 -4.04
N ALA A 141 12.21 -13.82 -2.78
CA ALA A 141 13.15 -14.81 -2.29
C ALA A 141 12.52 -16.21 -2.13
N GLY A 142 11.18 -16.31 -2.12
CA GLY A 142 10.47 -17.56 -1.84
C GLY A 142 10.60 -17.99 -0.38
N THR A 143 10.77 -17.05 0.54
CA THR A 143 10.93 -17.36 1.98
C THR A 143 9.61 -17.47 2.73
N LEU A 144 8.50 -17.13 2.07
CA LEU A 144 7.16 -17.20 2.66
C LEU A 144 6.65 -18.64 2.62
N LYS A 145 6.15 -19.14 3.75
CA LYS A 145 5.57 -20.48 3.87
C LYS A 145 4.09 -20.36 4.22
N VAL A 146 3.23 -20.82 3.32
CA VAL A 146 1.79 -20.94 3.58
C VAL A 146 1.53 -22.38 4.04
N GLU A 147 0.56 -22.60 4.91
CA GLU A 147 0.28 -23.92 5.48
C GLU A 147 0.15 -24.99 4.39
N GLY A 148 0.99 -26.02 4.46
CA GLY A 148 1.03 -27.11 3.47
C GLY A 148 1.61 -26.76 2.10
N ARG A 149 2.13 -25.54 1.89
CA ARG A 149 2.68 -25.11 0.59
C ARG A 149 3.94 -24.25 0.72
N GLU A 150 5.03 -24.76 0.16
CA GLU A 150 6.23 -23.94 -0.07
C GLU A 150 6.03 -23.05 -1.30
N LEU A 151 6.20 -21.74 -1.11
CA LEU A 151 6.15 -20.78 -2.22
C LEU A 151 7.54 -20.66 -2.83
N GLY A 152 7.68 -21.11 -4.07
CA GLY A 152 8.91 -20.87 -4.84
C GLY A 152 9.13 -19.37 -5.13
N LYS A 153 10.24 -19.07 -5.81
CA LYS A 153 10.55 -17.69 -6.23
C LYS A 153 9.40 -17.09 -7.04
N CYS A 154 9.00 -15.88 -6.66
CA CYS A 154 7.87 -15.18 -7.25
C CYS A 154 8.33 -14.23 -8.38
N SER A 155 7.51 -14.12 -9.43
CA SER A 155 7.72 -13.15 -10.50
C SER A 155 7.29 -11.75 -10.07
N ASP A 156 7.87 -10.70 -10.68
CA ASP A 156 7.44 -9.31 -10.44
C ASP A 156 5.98 -9.05 -10.81
N THR A 157 5.42 -9.83 -11.74
CA THR A 157 4.01 -9.74 -12.10
C THR A 157 3.13 -10.23 -10.96
N THR A 158 3.45 -11.39 -10.39
CA THR A 158 2.70 -12.00 -9.29
C THR A 158 2.81 -11.14 -8.04
N ALA A 159 4.03 -10.75 -7.65
CA ALA A 159 4.27 -9.85 -6.54
C ALA A 159 3.58 -8.47 -6.72
N GLY A 160 3.46 -8.02 -7.97
CA GLY A 160 2.74 -6.80 -8.33
C GLY A 160 1.23 -6.95 -8.19
N ASN A 161 0.67 -8.14 -8.44
CA ASN A 161 -0.74 -8.43 -8.25
C ASN A 161 -1.11 -8.49 -6.76
N ASP A 162 -0.26 -9.08 -5.91
CA ASP A 162 -0.44 -9.06 -4.45
C ASP A 162 -0.64 -7.64 -3.93
N ILE A 163 0.28 -6.74 -4.27
CA ILE A 163 0.23 -5.34 -3.84
C ILE A 163 -1.03 -4.64 -4.34
N ARG A 164 -1.45 -4.89 -5.59
CA ARG A 164 -2.65 -4.28 -6.15
C ARG A 164 -3.92 -4.82 -5.51
N LEU A 165 -3.97 -6.11 -5.20
CA LEU A 165 -5.09 -6.70 -4.47
C LEU A 165 -5.18 -6.04 -3.08
N LEU A 166 -4.08 -6.00 -2.34
CA LEU A 166 -4.04 -5.35 -1.02
C LEU A 166 -4.50 -3.89 -1.11
N GLN A 167 -4.00 -3.12 -2.06
CA GLN A 167 -4.44 -1.73 -2.27
C GLN A 167 -5.92 -1.60 -2.63
N THR A 168 -6.45 -2.55 -3.41
CA THR A 168 -7.88 -2.59 -3.76
C THR A 168 -8.73 -2.84 -2.52
N ILE A 169 -8.38 -3.85 -1.72
CA ILE A 169 -9.06 -4.19 -0.46
C ILE A 169 -9.04 -3.00 0.51
N LEU A 170 -7.88 -2.36 0.66
CA LEU A 170 -7.69 -1.21 1.54
C LEU A 170 -8.51 0.02 1.10
N ARG A 171 -8.68 0.24 -0.21
CA ARG A 171 -9.54 1.32 -0.72
C ARG A 171 -11.01 0.98 -0.53
N TRP A 172 -11.42 -0.24 -0.88
CA TRP A 172 -12.77 -0.72 -0.67
C TRP A 172 -13.19 -0.59 0.80
N ALA A 173 -12.34 -1.04 1.73
CA ALA A 173 -12.58 -0.91 3.16
C ALA A 173 -12.71 0.54 3.64
N ALA A 174 -11.97 1.47 3.03
CA ALA A 174 -12.08 2.89 3.33
C ALA A 174 -13.37 3.49 2.74
N GLU A 175 -13.78 3.06 1.55
CA GLU A 175 -15.02 3.49 0.87
C GLU A 175 -16.27 3.02 1.62
N GLU A 176 -16.28 1.79 2.15
CA GLU A 176 -17.37 1.21 2.95
C GLU A 176 -17.35 1.64 4.42
N GLY A 177 -16.41 2.50 4.82
CA GLY A 177 -16.32 3.00 6.20
C GLY A 177 -15.79 1.99 7.22
N HIS A 178 -15.29 0.82 6.82
CA HIS A 178 -14.72 -0.18 7.74
C HIS A 178 -13.42 0.28 8.44
N LEU A 179 -12.89 1.44 8.05
CA LEU A 179 -11.70 2.07 8.60
C LEU A 179 -12.06 3.43 9.23
N ASP A 180 -12.97 3.39 10.21
CA ASP A 180 -13.77 4.51 10.75
C ASP A 180 -13.02 5.83 11.04
N ASP A 181 -11.74 5.82 11.44
CA ASP A 181 -11.07 7.03 11.97
C ASP A 181 -9.63 7.29 11.49
N ALA A 182 -9.02 6.35 10.77
CA ALA A 182 -7.62 6.49 10.35
C ALA A 182 -7.46 5.96 8.94
N PRO A 183 -7.42 6.85 7.92
CA PRO A 183 -7.26 6.40 6.56
C PRO A 183 -5.92 5.68 6.42
N VAL A 184 -5.94 4.60 5.64
CA VAL A 184 -4.72 3.91 5.19
C VAL A 184 -3.73 4.97 4.71
N ARG A 185 -2.47 4.85 5.14
CA ARG A 185 -1.45 5.85 4.81
C ARG A 185 -1.43 6.05 3.28
N PRO A 186 -1.51 7.30 2.78
CA PRO A 186 -1.48 7.55 1.34
C PRO A 186 -0.26 6.93 0.65
N SER A 187 0.86 6.82 1.36
CA SER A 187 2.08 6.17 0.85
C SER A 187 1.95 4.66 0.62
N VAL A 188 1.06 3.96 1.34
CA VAL A 188 0.73 2.55 1.11
C VAL A 188 -0.14 2.42 -0.14
N LEU A 189 -1.15 3.30 -0.29
CA LEU A 189 -2.05 3.30 -1.44
C LEU A 189 -1.40 3.79 -2.74
N ALA A 190 -0.36 4.62 -2.63
CA ALA A 190 0.46 5.12 -3.73
C ALA A 190 1.72 4.27 -3.96
N PHE A 191 1.94 3.21 -3.17
CA PHE A 191 3.10 2.35 -3.32
C PHE A 191 3.11 1.71 -4.71
N THR A 192 4.19 1.91 -5.46
CA THR A 192 4.28 1.42 -6.83
C THR A 192 4.46 -0.09 -6.85
N ALA A 193 3.41 -0.80 -7.28
CA ALA A 193 3.48 -2.24 -7.47
C ALA A 193 4.53 -2.59 -8.55
N PRO A 194 5.40 -3.60 -8.31
CA PRO A 194 6.35 -4.03 -9.32
C PRO A 194 5.65 -4.43 -10.61
N ARG A 195 6.32 -4.16 -11.73
CA ARG A 195 5.84 -4.50 -13.07
C ARG A 195 7.00 -5.15 -13.81
N ASN A 196 6.73 -6.29 -14.43
CA ASN A 196 7.70 -6.89 -15.33
C ASN A 196 7.75 -6.05 -16.63
N LEU A 197 8.79 -5.22 -16.77
CA LEU A 197 9.02 -4.42 -17.97
C LEU A 197 9.41 -5.29 -19.17
N ASN A 198 10.15 -6.37 -18.90
CA ASN A 198 10.63 -7.30 -19.92
C ASN A 198 9.73 -8.54 -19.93
N LYS A 199 8.53 -8.40 -20.50
CA LYS A 199 7.69 -9.56 -20.81
C LYS A 199 8.46 -10.45 -21.80
N ARG A 200 9.10 -11.51 -21.31
CA ARG A 200 9.85 -12.48 -22.12
C ARG A 200 8.95 -13.36 -23.01
N GLN A 201 7.68 -13.01 -23.19
CA GLN A 201 6.80 -13.77 -24.07
C GLN A 201 7.26 -13.48 -25.51
N PRO A 202 7.82 -14.48 -26.22
CA PRO A 202 8.16 -14.29 -27.62
C PRO A 202 6.87 -14.02 -28.37
N VAL A 203 6.83 -12.94 -29.14
CA VAL A 203 5.72 -12.66 -30.05
C VAL A 203 5.75 -13.74 -31.12
N ALA A 204 4.65 -14.48 -31.28
CA ALA A 204 4.53 -15.44 -32.36
C ALA A 204 4.54 -14.69 -33.69
N THR A 205 5.50 -15.01 -34.56
CA THR A 205 5.55 -14.48 -35.92
C THR A 205 4.69 -15.35 -36.83
N TYR A 206 4.23 -14.79 -37.94
CA TYR A 206 3.48 -15.55 -38.95
C TYR A 206 4.28 -16.74 -39.49
N ASP A 207 5.59 -16.59 -39.70
CA ASP A 207 6.46 -17.72 -40.08
C ASP A 207 6.47 -18.83 -39.03
N ARG A 208 6.44 -18.48 -37.74
CA ARG A 208 6.34 -19.45 -36.66
C ARG A 208 5.00 -20.16 -36.69
N PHE A 209 3.91 -19.45 -36.99
CA PHE A 209 2.59 -20.04 -37.20
C PHE A 209 2.62 -21.07 -38.34
N LEU A 210 3.13 -20.70 -39.52
CA LEU A 210 3.23 -21.60 -40.68
C LEU A 210 4.08 -22.85 -40.40
N ARG A 211 5.14 -22.74 -39.58
CA ARG A 211 5.95 -23.89 -39.17
C ARG A 211 5.25 -24.81 -38.17
N VAL A 212 4.43 -24.27 -37.28
CA VAL A 212 3.72 -25.05 -36.25
C VAL A 212 2.46 -25.69 -36.81
N ARG A 213 1.78 -25.02 -37.75
CA ARG A 213 0.48 -25.41 -38.31
C ARG A 213 0.40 -26.85 -38.83
N PRO A 214 1.40 -27.41 -39.55
CA PRO A 214 1.37 -28.80 -40.03
C PRO A 214 1.41 -29.85 -38.91
N HIS A 215 1.80 -29.45 -37.69
CA HIS A 215 1.94 -30.34 -36.54
C HIS A 215 0.82 -30.19 -35.50
N CYS A 216 -0.17 -29.32 -35.78
CA CYS A 216 -1.26 -29.00 -34.86
C CYS A 216 -2.30 -30.13 -34.76
N ASP A 217 -2.61 -30.79 -35.88
CA ASP A 217 -3.64 -31.82 -35.93
C ASP A 217 -3.07 -33.15 -35.44
N ARG A 218 -3.42 -33.51 -34.20
CA ARG A 218 -3.08 -34.79 -33.57
C ARG A 218 -4.31 -35.70 -33.51
N PRO A 219 -4.16 -37.03 -33.40
CA PRO A 219 -5.31 -37.93 -33.27
C PRO A 219 -6.25 -37.56 -32.13
N GLU A 220 -5.73 -37.01 -31.02
CA GLU A 220 -6.52 -36.59 -29.87
C GLU A 220 -7.24 -35.24 -30.09
N TYR A 221 -6.79 -34.44 -31.06
CA TYR A 221 -7.31 -33.11 -31.37
C TYR A 221 -7.30 -32.85 -32.90
N PRO A 222 -8.15 -33.54 -33.68
CA PRO A 222 -8.07 -33.54 -35.14
C PRO A 222 -8.48 -32.21 -35.80
N LEU A 223 -9.04 -31.27 -35.02
CA LEU A 223 -9.52 -29.97 -35.49
C LEU A 223 -8.69 -28.79 -34.97
N PHE A 224 -7.60 -29.05 -34.23
CA PHE A 224 -6.84 -28.00 -33.58
C PHE A 224 -6.17 -27.06 -34.59
N GLY A 225 -5.75 -27.59 -35.72
CA GLY A 225 -5.24 -26.84 -36.84
C GLY A 225 -6.26 -25.87 -37.43
N SER A 226 -7.46 -26.34 -37.76
CA SER A 226 -8.54 -25.48 -38.27
C SER A 226 -8.92 -24.40 -37.26
N PHE A 227 -8.90 -24.74 -35.97
CA PHE A 227 -9.08 -23.76 -34.90
C PHE A 227 -7.98 -22.68 -34.89
N MET A 228 -6.71 -23.07 -35.06
CA MET A 228 -5.59 -22.13 -35.14
C MET A 228 -5.71 -21.20 -36.36
N ASP A 229 -6.15 -21.71 -37.51
CA ASP A 229 -6.41 -20.90 -38.70
C ASP A 229 -7.51 -19.85 -38.44
N LEU A 230 -8.57 -20.24 -37.73
CA LEU A 230 -9.66 -19.35 -37.34
C LEU A 230 -9.18 -18.25 -36.38
N VAL A 231 -8.38 -18.61 -35.38
CA VAL A 231 -7.85 -17.66 -34.39
C VAL A 231 -6.92 -16.64 -35.06
N GLU A 232 -6.03 -17.10 -35.95
CA GLU A 232 -5.11 -16.22 -36.67
C GLU A 232 -5.85 -15.29 -37.65
N SER A 233 -6.79 -15.83 -38.43
CA SER A 233 -7.52 -15.04 -39.44
C SER A 233 -8.46 -14.00 -38.82
N LEU A 234 -9.07 -14.29 -37.68
CA LEU A 234 -10.04 -13.40 -37.03
C LEU A 234 -9.45 -12.57 -35.89
N GLY A 235 -8.19 -12.82 -35.49
CA GLY A 235 -7.55 -12.17 -34.35
C GLY A 235 -8.29 -12.43 -33.02
N TRP A 236 -8.91 -13.61 -32.89
CA TRP A 236 -9.74 -13.95 -31.74
C TRP A 236 -8.92 -14.18 -30.47
N ARG A 237 -9.48 -13.80 -29.31
CA ARG A 237 -8.90 -14.15 -28.02
C ARG A 237 -9.39 -15.53 -27.62
N VAL A 238 -8.46 -16.42 -27.31
CA VAL A 238 -8.77 -17.75 -26.78
C VAL A 238 -8.88 -17.66 -25.26
N SER A 239 -10.04 -18.03 -24.72
CA SER A 239 -10.21 -18.17 -23.27
C SER A 239 -9.71 -19.55 -22.80
N PRO A 240 -9.34 -19.71 -21.51
CA PRO A 240 -8.92 -21.00 -20.96
C PRO A 240 -9.96 -22.11 -21.10
N SER A 241 -11.25 -21.76 -21.22
CA SER A 241 -12.35 -22.70 -21.44
C SER A 241 -12.53 -23.13 -22.91
N GLY A 242 -11.68 -22.68 -23.83
CA GLY A 242 -11.82 -22.96 -25.26
C GLY A 242 -12.96 -22.20 -25.95
N SER A 243 -13.67 -21.33 -25.24
CA SER A 243 -14.65 -20.44 -25.85
C SER A 243 -13.93 -19.27 -26.51
N CYS A 244 -14.21 -19.06 -27.80
CA CYS A 244 -13.77 -17.88 -28.52
C CYS A 244 -14.76 -16.74 -28.26
N ALA A 245 -14.23 -15.59 -27.86
CA ALA A 245 -15.00 -14.35 -27.87
C ALA A 245 -14.53 -13.51 -29.07
N ALA A 246 -15.48 -13.07 -29.89
CA ALA A 246 -15.20 -12.08 -30.92
C ALA A 246 -14.57 -10.84 -30.27
N PRO A 247 -13.56 -10.21 -30.91
CA PRO A 247 -13.00 -8.97 -30.39
C PRO A 247 -14.12 -7.93 -30.31
N SER A 248 -14.41 -7.45 -29.11
CA SER A 248 -15.29 -6.31 -28.91
C SER A 248 -14.58 -5.09 -29.50
N TRP A 249 -14.92 -4.73 -30.74
CA TRP A 249 -14.52 -3.48 -31.37
C TRP A 249 -15.25 -2.32 -30.69
N THR A 250 -14.84 -1.96 -29.48
CA THR A 250 -15.07 -0.59 -29.00
C THR A 250 -14.04 0.27 -29.73
N CYS A 251 -14.46 0.93 -30.80
CA CYS A 251 -13.69 1.98 -31.47
C CYS A 251 -13.38 3.10 -30.47
N GLY A 252 -12.31 2.93 -29.70
CA GLY A 252 -11.68 3.98 -28.93
C GLY A 252 -10.90 4.85 -29.91
N ALA A 253 -11.57 5.82 -30.51
CA ALA A 253 -10.91 6.94 -31.17
C ALA A 253 -9.92 7.55 -30.16
N ASN A 254 -8.64 7.54 -30.50
CA ASN A 254 -7.57 8.14 -29.72
C ASN A 254 -7.18 9.46 -30.41
N PRO A 255 -7.78 10.62 -30.04
CA PRO A 255 -7.57 11.88 -30.74
C PRO A 255 -6.33 12.60 -30.16
N ARG A 256 -5.15 11.97 -30.15
CA ARG A 256 -3.90 12.66 -29.78
C ARG A 256 -2.71 12.14 -30.58
N ARG A 257 -2.71 12.42 -31.87
CA ARG A 257 -1.49 12.67 -32.65
C ARG A 257 -1.69 13.95 -33.46
N ARG A 258 -1.35 15.10 -32.87
CA ARG A 258 -1.04 16.31 -33.64
C ARG A 258 0.34 16.10 -34.24
N SER A 259 0.37 16.01 -35.56
CA SER A 259 1.54 16.21 -36.40
C SER A 259 2.12 17.60 -36.13
N GLY A 260 3.38 17.66 -35.68
CA GLY A 260 4.22 18.83 -35.86
C GLY A 260 4.70 18.83 -37.31
N GLY A 261 4.25 19.81 -38.08
CA GLY A 261 4.81 20.15 -39.39
C GLY A 261 5.99 21.09 -39.22
N TYR A 262 6.97 20.92 -40.12
CA TYR A 262 8.04 21.86 -40.42
C TYR A 262 7.50 23.21 -40.88
#